data_AF-A0A1U8F8N4-F1
#
_entry.id   AF-A0A1U8F8N4-F1
#
_cell.length_a   1.000
_cell.length_b   1.000
_cell.length_c   1.000
_cell.angle_alpha   90.00
_cell.angle_beta   90.00
_cell.angle_gamma   90.00
#
_symmetry.space_group_name_H-M   'P 1'
#
loop_
_entity.id
_entity.type
_entity.pdbx_description
1 polymer ?
#
loop_
_entity_poly.entity_id
_entity_poly.type
_entity_poly.pdbx_seq_one_letter_code
_entity_poly.pdbx_strand_id
1 'polypeptide(L)'
;MCGIGTTITMLPDVCGCSLMLTLPDDVFALVSRSLTPRDLCNLGLCCRNLHDLASSEKVWLPQCERLGVVPYRDVIEWRKGVSSYKALCHFLVSIKPLLGIWVHQNPELGNVVYVMPGFISAVGCRIIPQELGPLGLEEGPILWSPVFEVVSDFEGSAAFFLHGRENGTDYVYPGSLKKVERTCNVLLLEVEPQQRGSGVKLLHSKSFIHPSENEASRKICRSNSGVSLSERVMGQHATTVPFGRLAFVDRRKLLDTVTNQVRQTLPDAKDAILFPRLRRKEADLREDMELLYERRFLFMKICDDGGGFTVWKAGSEFPLHPSHIGLSEFRQNLDLISGCHASQTAADHESRSRKTLAEYVRHSLKYILRKSNSINSKRDLLRKSSSGNGSKHAQLHEFLKPGDTIGLTLHASTMKLSSYRAWPNMHDSKFALYKLPMRPPEVGQEYAGVWGGTFGWPPGRPSDDDKPGKALFLLLLSYEESQGQKLLIATKILEGTHYVLHPNGSAMFIVNIEEPSNDPFPWSTDEHDSNTLDDVQHAFTGEGIANGYGFRYPGSKPGSLYVINDNLLAFMWKESQAVLALQRLDLQEVLSKGERIPPLPPVSNFAYLTRSYSNVFANGLTSPRQNHQG
;
A
#
# COMPACT_ATOMS: atom_id res chain seq x y z
N MET A 1 -80.63 19.14 -23.61
CA MET A 1 -80.10 17.95 -24.30
C MET A 1 -78.59 18.12 -24.45
N CYS A 2 -77.83 17.10 -24.04
CA CYS A 2 -76.41 16.82 -24.31
C CYS A 2 -75.41 17.97 -24.04
N GLY A 3 -74.55 17.97 -23.02
CA GLY A 3 -73.92 16.89 -22.27
C GLY A 3 -72.41 17.14 -22.25
N ILE A 4 -71.73 16.61 -21.23
CA ILE A 4 -70.27 16.40 -21.11
C ILE A 4 -69.53 17.46 -20.26
N GLY A 5 -69.42 17.13 -18.97
CA GLY A 5 -68.13 16.87 -18.33
C GLY A 5 -67.18 18.05 -18.16
N THR A 6 -67.35 18.80 -17.08
CA THR A 6 -66.25 19.62 -16.56
C THR A 6 -65.26 18.68 -15.88
N THR A 7 -64.19 18.39 -16.60
CA THR A 7 -63.01 17.65 -16.18
C THR A 7 -62.48 18.25 -14.88
N ILE A 8 -62.51 17.48 -13.79
CA ILE A 8 -61.68 17.75 -12.62
C ILE A 8 -60.24 17.60 -13.10
N THR A 9 -59.55 18.72 -13.28
CA THR A 9 -58.09 18.72 -13.45
C THR A 9 -57.51 18.30 -12.10
N MET A 10 -57.33 16.99 -11.92
CA MET A 10 -56.44 16.44 -10.90
C MET A 10 -55.08 17.12 -11.12
N LEU A 11 -54.68 18.02 -10.22
CA LEU A 11 -53.29 18.41 -10.10
C LEU A 11 -52.50 17.09 -9.94
N PRO A 12 -51.45 16.85 -10.73
CA PRO A 12 -50.60 15.70 -10.45
C PRO A 12 -50.05 15.88 -9.04
N ASP A 13 -50.26 14.85 -8.22
CA ASP A 13 -49.69 14.67 -6.89
C ASP A 13 -48.30 15.32 -6.80
N VAL A 14 -48.22 16.46 -6.10
CA VAL A 14 -46.95 17.09 -5.68
C VAL A 14 -46.43 16.27 -4.50
N CYS A 15 -46.17 14.98 -4.75
CA CYS A 15 -45.89 13.99 -3.74
C CYS A 15 -44.39 13.65 -3.78
N GLY A 16 -43.69 13.97 -2.68
CA GLY A 16 -42.32 13.52 -2.38
C GLY A 16 -41.21 14.53 -2.63
N CYS A 17 -41.02 15.00 -3.86
CA CYS A 17 -39.84 15.81 -4.21
C CYS A 17 -39.87 17.25 -3.67
N SER A 18 -41.05 17.82 -3.42
CA SER A 18 -41.19 19.19 -2.91
C SER A 18 -40.56 19.37 -1.53
N LEU A 19 -40.67 18.36 -0.65
CA LEU A 19 -40.17 18.45 0.73
C LEU A 19 -38.64 18.66 0.77
N MET A 20 -37.89 17.83 0.02
CA MET A 20 -36.42 17.92 -0.04
C MET A 20 -35.92 19.20 -0.70
N LEU A 21 -36.68 19.71 -1.67
CA LEU A 21 -36.34 20.92 -2.42
C LEU A 21 -36.70 22.20 -1.68
N THR A 22 -37.58 22.12 -0.67
CA THR A 22 -37.90 23.25 0.23
C THR A 22 -36.98 23.35 1.44
N LEU A 23 -36.09 22.37 1.66
CA LEU A 23 -35.15 22.41 2.77
C LEU A 23 -34.09 23.49 2.51
N PRO A 24 -33.75 24.33 3.51
CA PRO A 24 -32.55 25.16 3.44
C PRO A 24 -31.30 24.30 3.23
N ASP A 25 -30.32 24.81 2.49
CA ASP A 25 -29.05 24.12 2.20
C ASP A 25 -28.38 23.55 3.46
N ASP A 26 -28.46 24.27 4.58
CA ASP A 26 -27.81 23.87 5.84
C ASP A 26 -28.52 22.65 6.48
N VAL A 27 -29.85 22.56 6.33
CA VAL A 27 -30.63 21.40 6.78
C VAL A 27 -30.37 20.21 5.87
N PHE A 28 -30.28 20.44 4.56
CA PHE A 28 -29.92 19.38 3.63
C PHE A 28 -28.49 18.88 3.85
N ALA A 29 -27.53 19.75 4.18
CA ALA A 29 -26.18 19.36 4.57
C ALA A 29 -26.17 18.51 5.85
N LEU A 30 -27.10 18.72 6.78
CA LEU A 30 -27.27 17.83 7.94
C LEU A 30 -27.80 16.46 7.53
N VAL A 31 -28.80 16.40 6.65
CA VAL A 31 -29.37 15.14 6.14
C VAL A 31 -28.32 14.37 5.32
N SER A 32 -27.51 15.08 4.53
CA SER A 32 -26.48 14.47 3.69
C SER A 32 -25.46 13.69 4.53
N ARG A 33 -25.18 14.12 5.77
CA ARG A 33 -24.29 13.40 6.71
C ARG A 33 -24.74 11.97 6.99
N SER A 34 -26.02 11.66 6.84
CA SER A 34 -26.54 10.29 6.99
C SER A 34 -26.37 9.44 5.72
N LEU A 35 -26.23 10.08 4.56
CA LEU A 35 -26.08 9.43 3.25
C LEU A 35 -24.62 9.07 2.97
N THR A 36 -24.38 8.07 2.12
CA THR A 36 -23.04 7.83 1.59
C THR A 36 -22.76 8.76 0.40
N PRO A 37 -21.47 9.03 0.08
CA PRO A 37 -21.10 9.76 -1.15
C PRO A 37 -21.76 9.21 -2.42
N ARG A 38 -21.97 7.88 -2.48
CA ARG A 38 -22.64 7.23 -3.61
C ARG A 38 -24.12 7.59 -3.67
N ASP A 39 -24.80 7.62 -2.53
CA ASP A 39 -26.22 7.96 -2.45
C ASP A 39 -26.44 9.42 -2.81
N LEU A 40 -25.53 10.32 -2.45
CA LEU A 40 -25.57 11.72 -2.87
C LEU A 40 -25.39 11.88 -4.39
N CYS A 41 -24.47 11.12 -4.99
CA CYS A 41 -24.36 11.08 -6.45
C CYS A 41 -25.64 10.56 -7.11
N ASN A 42 -26.24 9.49 -6.57
CA ASN A 42 -27.49 8.93 -7.10
C ASN A 42 -28.65 9.92 -6.95
N LEU A 43 -28.73 10.64 -5.82
CA LEU A 43 -29.72 11.68 -5.59
C LEU A 43 -29.60 12.82 -6.61
N GLY A 44 -28.36 13.20 -6.94
CA GLY A 44 -28.07 14.20 -7.96
C GLY A 44 -28.49 13.78 -9.38
N LEU A 45 -28.76 12.50 -9.63
CA LEU A 45 -29.30 12.04 -10.91
C LEU A 45 -30.82 12.13 -11.01
N CYS A 46 -31.52 12.27 -9.89
CA CYS A 46 -32.98 12.14 -9.87
C CYS A 46 -33.69 13.31 -10.57
N CYS A 47 -33.23 14.54 -10.36
CA CYS A 47 -33.75 15.73 -11.04
C CYS A 47 -32.76 16.90 -10.99
N ARG A 48 -33.01 17.94 -11.78
CA ARG A 48 -32.14 19.13 -11.88
C ARG A 48 -31.94 19.84 -10.53
N ASN A 49 -32.99 20.03 -9.74
CA ASN A 49 -32.86 20.73 -8.48
C ASN A 49 -32.04 19.91 -7.45
N LEU A 50 -32.20 18.58 -7.44
CA LEU A 50 -31.38 17.70 -6.61
C LEU A 50 -29.95 17.59 -7.13
N HIS A 51 -29.73 17.69 -8.44
CA HIS A 51 -28.39 17.80 -9.02
C HIS A 51 -27.67 19.05 -8.53
N ASP A 52 -28.33 20.20 -8.55
CA ASP A 52 -27.75 21.47 -8.12
C ASP A 52 -27.44 21.45 -6.61
N LEU A 53 -28.37 20.92 -5.81
CA LEU A 53 -28.19 20.71 -4.37
C LEU A 53 -27.05 19.73 -4.05
N ALA A 54 -27.00 18.58 -4.74
CA ALA A 54 -25.93 17.59 -4.63
C ALA A 54 -24.61 18.06 -5.25
N SER A 55 -24.55 19.23 -5.88
CA SER A 55 -23.32 19.86 -6.37
C SER A 55 -22.82 20.97 -5.44
N SER A 56 -23.57 21.30 -4.39
CA SER A 56 -23.21 22.32 -3.41
C SER A 56 -22.00 21.92 -2.55
N GLU A 57 -21.03 22.82 -2.40
CA GLU A 57 -19.85 22.64 -1.55
C GLU A 57 -20.22 22.35 -0.08
N LYS A 58 -21.33 22.93 0.41
CA LYS A 58 -21.85 22.73 1.76
C LYS A 58 -22.21 21.27 2.06
N VAL A 59 -22.57 20.51 1.03
CA VAL A 59 -22.96 19.10 1.14
C VAL A 59 -21.74 18.19 1.22
N TRP A 60 -20.67 18.51 0.49
CA TRP A 60 -19.50 17.66 0.36
C TRP A 60 -18.43 17.88 1.42
N LEU A 61 -18.32 19.08 2.01
CA LEU A 61 -17.40 19.32 3.13
C LEU A 61 -17.66 18.35 4.31
N PRO A 62 -18.90 18.18 4.80
CA PRO A 62 -19.20 17.17 5.82
C PRO A 62 -18.92 15.73 5.40
N GLN A 63 -19.00 15.41 4.10
CA GLN A 63 -18.65 14.08 3.60
C GLN A 63 -17.14 13.83 3.70
N CYS A 64 -16.32 14.82 3.32
CA CYS A 64 -14.88 14.76 3.48
C CYS A 64 -14.48 14.59 4.94
N GLU A 65 -15.10 15.36 5.85
CA GLU A 65 -14.90 15.26 7.30
C GLU A 65 -15.28 13.87 7.82
N ARG A 66 -16.46 13.36 7.46
CA ARG A 66 -16.96 12.03 7.88
C ARG A 66 -16.05 10.88 7.44
N LEU A 67 -15.32 11.03 6.35
CA LEU A 67 -14.37 10.00 5.90
C LEU A 67 -13.23 9.81 6.89
N GLY A 68 -12.86 10.82 7.68
CA GLY A 68 -11.83 10.74 8.72
C GLY A 68 -10.45 10.37 8.17
N VAL A 69 -10.17 10.70 6.91
CA VAL A 69 -8.87 10.43 6.27
C VAL A 69 -7.83 11.45 6.72
N VAL A 70 -8.22 12.71 6.85
CA VAL A 70 -7.40 13.80 7.39
C VAL A 70 -8.23 14.66 8.34
N PRO A 71 -7.61 15.37 9.30
CA PRO A 71 -8.29 16.33 10.17
C PRO A 71 -9.07 17.40 9.39
N TYR A 72 -10.11 17.96 10.00
CA TYR A 72 -10.95 19.00 9.38
C TYR A 72 -10.17 20.20 8.83
N ARG A 73 -9.13 20.65 9.57
CA ARG A 73 -8.24 21.72 9.13
C ARG A 73 -7.57 21.39 7.78
N ASP A 74 -7.12 20.16 7.63
CA ASP A 74 -6.42 19.71 6.43
C ASP A 74 -7.38 19.49 5.26
N VAL A 75 -8.65 19.12 5.53
CA VAL A 75 -9.71 19.08 4.51
C VAL A 75 -9.88 20.46 3.85
N ILE A 76 -9.90 21.53 4.64
CA ILE A 76 -10.00 22.91 4.13
C ILE A 76 -8.75 23.28 3.32
N GLU A 77 -7.58 22.87 3.78
CA GLU A 77 -6.33 23.17 3.08
C GLU A 77 -6.21 22.41 1.75
N TRP A 78 -6.53 21.10 1.73
CA TRP A 78 -6.52 20.26 0.54
C TRP A 78 -7.55 20.72 -0.50
N ARG A 79 -8.69 21.27 -0.06
CA ARG A 79 -9.71 21.82 -0.97
C ARG A 79 -9.15 22.88 -1.92
N LYS A 80 -8.16 23.67 -1.50
CA LYS A 80 -7.57 24.72 -2.34
C LYS A 80 -6.82 24.16 -3.56
N GLY A 81 -6.40 22.89 -3.54
CA GLY A 81 -5.70 22.25 -4.65
C GLY A 81 -6.59 21.47 -5.64
N VAL A 82 -7.89 21.36 -5.40
CA VAL A 82 -8.85 20.65 -6.26
C VAL A 82 -10.05 21.52 -6.62
N SER A 83 -10.85 21.10 -7.59
CA SER A 83 -11.97 21.86 -8.15
C SER A 83 -13.09 22.11 -7.15
N SER A 84 -13.37 21.13 -6.28
CA SER A 84 -14.49 21.14 -5.33
C SER A 84 -14.28 20.19 -4.14
N TYR A 85 -15.06 20.34 -3.07
CA TYR A 85 -15.13 19.33 -2.01
C TYR A 85 -15.68 17.99 -2.54
N LYS A 86 -16.45 18.01 -3.63
CA LYS A 86 -16.88 16.80 -4.33
C LYS A 86 -15.71 16.05 -4.96
N ALA A 87 -14.83 16.77 -5.66
CA ALA A 87 -13.57 16.24 -6.19
C ALA A 87 -12.67 15.70 -5.08
N LEU A 88 -12.52 16.46 -3.98
CA LEU A 88 -11.79 16.00 -2.81
C LEU A 88 -12.39 14.71 -2.24
N CYS A 89 -13.71 14.67 -2.04
CA CYS A 89 -14.42 13.51 -1.52
C CYS A 89 -14.23 12.28 -2.41
N HIS A 90 -14.31 12.46 -3.73
CA HIS A 90 -14.05 11.40 -4.71
C HIS A 90 -12.66 10.80 -4.51
N PHE A 91 -11.63 11.65 -4.37
CA PHE A 91 -10.27 11.20 -4.09
C PHE A 91 -10.16 10.48 -2.74
N LEU A 92 -10.67 11.08 -1.65
CA LEU A 92 -10.61 10.51 -0.30
C LEU A 92 -11.31 9.13 -0.22
N VAL A 93 -12.44 8.95 -0.90
CA VAL A 93 -13.12 7.64 -1.00
C VAL A 93 -12.24 6.61 -1.70
N SER A 94 -11.46 7.01 -2.71
CA SER A 94 -10.57 6.11 -3.45
C SER A 94 -9.35 5.68 -2.66
N ILE A 95 -8.77 6.56 -1.83
CA ILE A 95 -7.54 6.27 -1.08
C ILE A 95 -7.79 5.71 0.33
N LYS A 96 -8.95 5.95 0.95
CA LYS A 96 -9.26 5.48 2.30
C LYS A 96 -8.98 3.98 2.51
N PRO A 97 -9.34 3.07 1.58
CA PRO A 97 -9.03 1.65 1.72
C PRO A 97 -7.52 1.33 1.65
N LEU A 98 -6.71 2.21 1.05
CA LEU A 98 -5.26 2.04 0.93
C LEU A 98 -4.52 2.36 2.23
N LEU A 99 -5.11 3.16 3.13
CA LEU A 99 -4.45 3.57 4.38
C LEU A 99 -4.23 2.41 5.34
N GLY A 100 -3.13 2.46 6.09
CA GLY A 100 -2.76 1.49 7.12
C GLY A 100 -1.45 0.76 6.84
N ILE A 101 -1.22 -0.33 7.58
CA ILE A 101 0.02 -1.11 7.47
C ILE A 101 -0.13 -2.22 6.43
N TRP A 102 0.86 -2.29 5.56
CA TRP A 102 1.00 -3.30 4.55
C TRP A 102 2.33 -4.01 4.70
N VAL A 103 2.33 -5.32 4.48
CA VAL A 103 3.50 -6.16 4.69
C VAL A 103 3.76 -7.07 3.49
N HIS A 104 5.01 -7.48 3.33
CA HIS A 104 5.41 -8.53 2.40
C HIS A 104 6.23 -9.62 3.12
N GLN A 105 6.40 -10.76 2.43
CA GLN A 105 6.88 -12.06 2.93
C GLN A 105 7.95 -12.05 4.03
N ASN A 106 7.80 -13.01 4.94
CA ASN A 106 8.78 -13.44 5.95
C ASN A 106 9.87 -14.37 5.41
N PRO A 107 11.09 -14.34 6.00
CA PRO A 107 11.46 -13.62 7.22
C PRO A 107 12.09 -12.24 6.96
N GLU A 108 12.03 -11.69 5.75
CA GLU A 108 12.88 -10.55 5.38
C GLU A 108 12.56 -9.27 6.20
N LEU A 109 13.62 -8.64 6.69
CA LEU A 109 13.54 -7.38 7.44
C LEU A 109 13.13 -6.24 6.52
N GLY A 110 12.28 -5.34 7.04
CA GLY A 110 11.98 -4.07 6.38
C GLY A 110 10.93 -4.15 5.28
N ASN A 111 10.18 -5.25 5.19
CA ASN A 111 9.00 -5.39 4.31
C ASN A 111 7.71 -4.82 4.92
N VAL A 112 7.82 -3.73 5.67
CA VAL A 112 6.70 -3.03 6.31
C VAL A 112 6.52 -1.67 5.66
N VAL A 113 5.37 -1.47 5.03
CA VAL A 113 4.99 -0.23 4.36
C VAL A 113 3.77 0.34 5.07
N TYR A 114 3.90 1.54 5.62
CA TYR A 114 2.78 2.28 6.17
C TYR A 114 2.27 3.27 5.11
N VAL A 115 0.99 3.20 4.79
CA VAL A 115 0.34 4.12 3.84
C VAL A 115 -0.42 5.17 4.64
N MET A 116 0.00 6.43 4.48
CA MET A 116 -0.54 7.58 5.20
C MET A 116 -0.94 8.72 4.26
N PRO A 117 -1.83 9.63 4.70
CA PRO A 117 -2.12 10.85 3.96
C PRO A 117 -0.86 11.72 3.79
N GLY A 118 -0.64 12.22 2.58
CA GLY A 118 0.38 13.22 2.24
C GLY A 118 -0.23 14.62 2.11
N PHE A 119 -0.20 15.18 0.91
CA PHE A 119 -0.97 16.39 0.55
C PHE A 119 -1.71 16.15 -0.75
N ILE A 120 -3.04 16.03 -0.69
CA ILE A 120 -3.87 15.62 -1.84
C ILE A 120 -3.31 14.31 -2.44
N SER A 121 -2.72 13.49 -1.56
CA SER A 121 -2.02 12.26 -1.91
C SER A 121 -2.09 11.23 -0.78
N ALA A 122 -1.86 9.97 -1.13
CA ALA A 122 -1.58 8.89 -0.19
C ALA A 122 -0.18 8.34 -0.48
N VAL A 123 0.68 8.32 0.54
CA VAL A 123 2.10 7.97 0.42
C VAL A 123 2.35 6.64 1.12
N GLY A 124 2.94 5.69 0.41
CA GLY A 124 3.46 4.46 1.00
C GLY A 124 4.90 4.63 1.47
N CYS A 125 5.13 4.60 2.77
CA CYS A 125 6.43 4.73 3.41
C CYS A 125 6.91 3.40 3.97
N ARG A 126 8.06 2.91 3.49
CA ARG A 126 8.74 1.74 4.05
C ARG A 126 9.45 2.13 5.32
N ILE A 127 9.13 1.46 6.42
CA ILE A 127 9.81 1.65 7.70
C ILE A 127 11.11 0.84 7.68
N ILE A 128 12.23 1.48 7.99
CA ILE A 128 13.54 0.85 7.91
C ILE A 128 13.87 0.15 9.23
N PRO A 129 14.28 -1.13 9.19
CA PRO A 129 14.85 -1.81 10.34
C PRO A 129 16.12 -1.10 10.81
N GLN A 130 16.09 -0.63 12.06
CA GLN A 130 17.17 0.18 12.63
C GLN A 130 17.33 -0.07 14.13
N GLU A 131 18.53 0.25 14.63
CA GLU A 131 18.74 0.51 16.06
C GLU A 131 18.34 1.95 16.37
N LEU A 132 17.73 2.16 17.54
CA LEU A 132 17.38 3.49 18.02
C LEU A 132 18.62 4.18 18.58
N GLY A 133 18.73 5.47 18.27
CA GLY A 133 19.74 6.35 18.86
C GLY A 133 19.46 6.70 20.32
N PRO A 134 20.29 7.55 20.93
CA PRO A 134 20.18 7.91 22.36
C PRO A 134 18.87 8.63 22.72
N LEU A 135 18.22 9.25 21.73
CA LEU A 135 16.92 9.93 21.86
C LEU A 135 15.72 8.95 21.88
N GLY A 136 15.97 7.65 21.75
CA GLY A 136 14.92 6.63 21.81
C GLY A 136 13.87 6.75 20.71
N LEU A 137 12.65 6.30 21.03
CA LEU A 137 11.52 6.22 20.10
C LEU A 137 10.70 7.51 20.02
N GLU A 138 10.65 8.29 21.11
CA GLU A 138 9.86 9.54 21.19
C GLU A 138 10.51 10.72 20.46
N GLU A 139 11.83 10.89 20.67
CA GLU A 139 12.58 12.03 20.17
C GLU A 139 13.55 11.67 19.04
N GLY A 140 13.85 10.38 18.85
CA GLY A 140 14.73 9.90 17.80
C GLY A 140 14.06 9.81 16.43
N PRO A 141 14.74 10.18 15.34
CA PRO A 141 14.19 10.04 14.00
C PRO A 141 14.09 8.55 13.60
N ILE A 142 12.91 8.16 13.12
CA ILE A 142 12.74 6.87 12.46
C ILE A 142 13.09 6.98 10.99
N LEU A 143 13.96 6.10 10.50
CA LEU A 143 14.32 6.05 9.10
C LEU A 143 13.22 5.41 8.29
N TRP A 144 12.90 6.04 7.15
CA TRP A 144 11.89 5.55 6.23
C TRP A 144 12.27 5.83 4.78
N SER A 145 11.68 5.09 3.84
CA SER A 145 11.89 5.27 2.41
C SER A 145 10.56 5.34 1.66
N PRO A 146 10.39 6.22 0.65
CA PRO A 146 9.20 6.21 -0.19
C PRO A 146 9.11 4.94 -1.03
N VAL A 147 7.91 4.39 -1.16
CA VAL A 147 7.60 3.22 -2.00
C VAL A 147 6.75 3.61 -3.19
N PHE A 148 5.62 4.26 -2.93
CA PHE A 148 4.71 4.75 -3.96
C PHE A 148 3.95 5.97 -3.44
N GLU A 149 3.39 6.73 -4.36
CA GLU A 149 2.51 7.86 -4.09
C GLU A 149 1.29 7.77 -5.01
N VAL A 150 0.09 7.96 -4.44
CA VAL A 150 -1.15 8.11 -5.20
C VAL A 150 -1.60 9.55 -5.06
N VAL A 151 -1.63 10.31 -6.16
CA VAL A 151 -1.89 11.75 -6.16
C VAL A 151 -3.19 12.08 -6.89
N SER A 152 -3.98 13.00 -6.36
CA SER A 152 -5.19 13.47 -7.05
C SER A 152 -4.88 14.51 -8.11
N ASP A 153 -5.54 14.42 -9.26
CA ASP A 153 -5.70 15.53 -10.20
C ASP A 153 -6.64 16.62 -9.65
N PHE A 154 -6.88 17.66 -10.46
CA PHE A 154 -7.77 18.76 -10.10
C PHE A 154 -9.23 18.32 -9.92
N GLU A 155 -9.68 17.25 -10.57
CA GLU A 155 -11.06 16.75 -10.54
C GLU A 155 -11.30 15.62 -9.52
N GLY A 156 -10.27 15.19 -8.79
CA GLY A 156 -10.38 14.12 -7.80
C GLY A 156 -9.98 12.74 -8.31
N SER A 157 -9.50 12.59 -9.55
CA SER A 157 -9.03 11.32 -10.10
C SER A 157 -7.64 11.01 -9.58
N ALA A 158 -7.36 9.73 -9.33
CA ALA A 158 -6.10 9.31 -8.75
C ALA A 158 -5.10 8.84 -9.84
N ALA A 159 -3.88 9.37 -9.78
CA ALA A 159 -2.71 8.91 -10.53
C ALA A 159 -1.76 8.14 -9.59
N PHE A 160 -1.07 7.12 -10.11
CA PHE A 160 -0.14 6.30 -9.34
C PHE A 160 1.31 6.57 -9.76
N PHE A 161 2.20 6.72 -8.79
CA PHE A 161 3.63 6.90 -8.99
C PHE A 161 4.38 5.92 -8.10
N LEU A 162 5.17 5.04 -8.70
CA LEU A 162 6.10 4.19 -7.96
C LEU A 162 7.42 4.96 -7.75
N HIS A 163 8.07 4.77 -6.60
CA HIS A 163 9.39 5.33 -6.28
C HIS A 163 10.47 4.26 -6.39
N GLY A 164 11.64 4.65 -6.87
CA GLY A 164 12.80 3.78 -6.88
C GLY A 164 14.10 4.53 -7.15
N ARG A 165 15.23 3.89 -6.84
CA ARG A 165 16.57 4.41 -7.09
C ARG A 165 17.35 3.47 -8.00
N GLU A 166 17.99 4.03 -9.01
CA GLU A 166 18.86 3.29 -9.93
C GLU A 166 20.15 4.08 -10.14
N ASN A 167 21.30 3.42 -10.00
CA ASN A 167 22.63 4.02 -10.20
C ASN A 167 22.88 5.30 -9.39
N GLY A 168 22.29 5.41 -8.20
CA GLY A 168 22.45 6.58 -7.32
C GLY A 168 21.49 7.73 -7.60
N THR A 169 20.60 7.61 -8.58
CA THR A 169 19.59 8.63 -8.91
C THR A 169 18.19 8.14 -8.53
N ASP A 170 17.42 9.01 -7.89
CA ASP A 170 16.02 8.75 -7.56
C ASP A 170 15.13 9.03 -8.79
N TYR A 171 14.18 8.13 -9.02
CA TYR A 171 13.22 8.21 -10.12
C TYR A 171 11.79 8.00 -9.61
N VAL A 172 10.85 8.56 -10.36
CA VAL A 172 9.43 8.25 -10.25
C VAL A 172 8.96 7.52 -11.51
N TYR A 173 8.05 6.57 -11.33
CA TYR A 173 7.57 5.69 -12.38
C TYR A 173 6.05 5.82 -12.47
N PRO A 174 5.53 6.67 -13.38
CA PRO A 174 4.10 6.91 -13.51
C PRO A 174 3.37 5.66 -13.99
N GLY A 175 2.17 5.47 -13.45
CA GLY A 175 1.28 4.37 -13.78
C GLY A 175 -0.18 4.72 -13.48
N SER A 176 -1.04 3.73 -13.63
CA SER A 176 -2.48 3.88 -13.40
C SER A 176 -2.92 3.22 -12.10
N LEU A 177 -3.93 3.79 -11.45
CA LEU A 177 -4.61 3.17 -10.32
C LEU A 177 -5.91 2.52 -10.81
N LYS A 178 -6.03 1.20 -10.66
CA LYS A 178 -7.33 0.55 -10.84
C LYS A 178 -8.30 0.97 -9.75
N LYS A 179 -9.59 0.84 -10.06
CA LYS A 179 -10.66 1.03 -9.07
C LYS A 179 -10.34 0.29 -7.76
N VAL A 180 -10.20 1.05 -6.69
CA VAL A 180 -9.86 0.52 -5.36
C VAL A 180 -11.09 -0.16 -4.76
N GLU A 181 -10.95 -1.43 -4.41
CA GLU A 181 -11.98 -2.14 -3.67
C GLU A 181 -12.04 -1.65 -2.21
N ARG A 182 -13.25 -1.41 -1.68
CA ARG A 182 -13.45 -0.88 -0.32
C ARG A 182 -12.83 -1.75 0.78
N THR A 183 -12.76 -3.05 0.55
CA THR A 183 -12.24 -4.07 1.47
C THR A 183 -10.88 -4.61 1.03
N CYS A 184 -10.15 -3.87 0.20
CA CYS A 184 -8.89 -4.35 -0.35
C CYS A 184 -7.93 -4.77 0.77
N ASN A 185 -7.37 -5.97 0.63
CA ASN A 185 -6.40 -6.54 1.54
C ASN A 185 -5.11 -6.98 0.83
N VAL A 186 -5.03 -6.76 -0.49
CA VAL A 186 -3.83 -6.97 -1.31
C VAL A 186 -3.65 -5.80 -2.27
N LEU A 187 -2.46 -5.19 -2.29
CA LEU A 187 -2.00 -4.29 -3.35
C LEU A 187 -1.10 -5.08 -4.29
N LEU A 188 -1.40 -5.10 -5.58
CA LEU A 188 -0.61 -5.77 -6.61
C LEU A 188 0.05 -4.73 -7.50
N LEU A 189 1.35 -4.87 -7.74
CA LEU A 189 2.05 -4.17 -8.80
C LEU A 189 2.00 -5.03 -10.06
N GLU A 190 1.27 -4.57 -11.06
CA GLU A 190 1.01 -5.30 -12.30
C GLU A 190 1.39 -4.48 -13.52
N VAL A 191 1.54 -5.17 -14.64
CA VAL A 191 1.64 -4.57 -15.96
C VAL A 191 0.36 -4.92 -16.72
N GLU A 192 -0.24 -3.96 -17.41
CA GLU A 192 -1.47 -4.20 -18.18
C GLU A 192 -1.38 -3.71 -19.62
N PRO A 193 -1.87 -4.50 -20.60
CA PRO A 193 -2.07 -4.03 -21.97
C PRO A 193 -3.30 -3.13 -22.01
N GLN A 194 -3.21 -2.01 -22.72
CA GLN A 194 -4.30 -1.05 -22.91
C GLN A 194 -4.52 -0.79 -24.41
N GLN A 195 -5.78 -0.69 -24.83
CA GLN A 195 -6.14 -0.38 -26.23
C GLN A 195 -6.04 1.12 -26.49
N ARG A 196 -5.55 1.52 -27.67
CA ARG A 196 -5.46 2.93 -28.07
C ARG A 196 -6.86 3.39 -28.51
N GLY A 197 -7.65 3.89 -27.56
CA GLY A 197 -9.02 4.34 -27.78
C GLY A 197 -9.24 5.80 -27.43
N SER A 198 -9.03 6.70 -28.39
CA SER A 198 -9.09 8.17 -28.29
C SER A 198 -8.06 8.76 -27.32
N GLY A 199 -7.51 9.93 -27.65
CA GLY A 199 -6.50 10.59 -26.82
C GLY A 199 -6.93 10.67 -25.36
N VAL A 200 -5.95 10.72 -24.46
CA VAL A 200 -6.13 10.96 -23.03
C VAL A 200 -6.84 12.30 -22.84
N LYS A 201 -8.15 12.31 -23.01
CA LYS A 201 -9.01 12.90 -22.03
C LYS A 201 -8.98 11.89 -20.91
N LEU A 202 -8.38 12.28 -19.78
CA LEU A 202 -8.77 11.82 -18.45
C LEU A 202 -10.12 11.13 -18.55
N LEU A 203 -10.15 9.81 -18.39
CA LEU A 203 -11.37 9.03 -18.50
C LEU A 203 -12.35 9.62 -17.49
N HIS A 204 -13.20 10.54 -17.97
CA HIS A 204 -14.39 10.97 -17.27
C HIS A 204 -15.13 9.69 -16.98
N SER A 205 -15.16 9.30 -15.71
CA SER A 205 -15.96 8.18 -15.22
C SER A 205 -17.43 8.54 -15.41
N LYS A 206 -17.93 8.42 -16.64
CA LYS A 206 -19.35 8.30 -16.92
C LYS A 206 -19.71 6.83 -16.70
N SER A 207 -19.70 6.41 -15.44
CA SER A 207 -20.35 5.18 -15.01
C SER A 207 -21.63 5.52 -14.26
N PHE A 208 -22.66 5.83 -15.04
CA PHE A 208 -24.04 5.70 -14.58
C PHE A 208 -24.69 4.57 -15.39
N ILE A 209 -25.64 3.86 -14.73
CA ILE A 209 -26.46 2.72 -15.21
C ILE A 209 -25.77 1.35 -14.95
N HIS A 210 -26.27 0.36 -14.17
CA HIS A 210 -27.49 0.05 -13.40
C HIS A 210 -27.08 -0.93 -12.27
N PRO A 211 -27.58 -0.84 -11.03
CA PRO A 211 -27.71 -1.99 -10.14
C PRO A 211 -29.18 -2.47 -10.15
N SER A 212 -29.43 -3.74 -10.48
CA SER A 212 -30.74 -4.33 -10.17
C SER A 212 -30.72 -4.83 -8.73
N GLU A 213 -31.63 -4.28 -7.94
CA GLU A 213 -31.96 -4.68 -6.58
C GLU A 213 -32.54 -6.10 -6.52
N ASN A 214 -32.20 -6.86 -5.47
CA ASN A 214 -33.17 -7.51 -4.58
C ASN A 214 -32.47 -8.44 -3.55
N GLU A 215 -32.36 -7.96 -2.32
CA GLU A 215 -32.53 -8.75 -1.10
C GLU A 215 -33.86 -8.26 -0.49
N ALA A 216 -34.79 -9.05 0.05
CA ALA A 216 -34.86 -10.45 0.42
C ALA A 216 -36.35 -10.84 0.56
N SER A 217 -36.71 -12.13 0.41
CA SER A 217 -37.40 -12.91 1.44
C SER A 217 -38.02 -14.23 0.93
N ARG A 218 -37.89 -15.26 1.78
CA ARG A 218 -38.70 -16.50 1.94
C ARG A 218 -38.46 -17.70 1.00
N LYS A 219 -37.78 -18.69 1.60
CA LYS A 219 -37.85 -20.17 1.47
C LYS A 219 -38.78 -20.76 0.39
N ILE A 220 -38.23 -21.67 -0.43
CA ILE A 220 -38.60 -23.10 -0.57
C ILE A 220 -37.60 -23.79 -1.53
N CYS A 221 -37.14 -24.98 -1.18
CA CYS A 221 -36.16 -25.80 -1.91
C CYS A 221 -36.70 -26.36 -3.25
N ARG A 222 -35.87 -26.39 -4.30
CA ARG A 222 -35.48 -27.61 -5.07
C ARG A 222 -34.62 -27.30 -6.32
N SER A 223 -33.53 -28.07 -6.41
CA SER A 223 -32.64 -28.48 -7.51
C SER A 223 -32.81 -28.00 -8.98
N ASN A 224 -31.62 -27.75 -9.55
CA ASN A 224 -31.10 -28.05 -10.90
C ASN A 224 -31.35 -27.12 -12.10
N SER A 225 -30.20 -26.77 -12.69
CA SER A 225 -29.89 -26.42 -14.09
C SER A 225 -30.61 -25.24 -14.73
N GLY A 226 -29.84 -24.20 -15.06
CA GLY A 226 -30.29 -23.12 -15.94
C GLY A 226 -29.17 -22.13 -16.20
N VAL A 227 -28.45 -22.34 -17.31
CA VAL A 227 -27.46 -21.45 -17.91
C VAL A 227 -28.05 -20.04 -18.06
N SER A 228 -27.35 -19.02 -17.54
CA SER A 228 -27.79 -17.62 -17.60
C SER A 228 -27.67 -17.06 -19.02
N LEU A 229 -28.83 -16.78 -19.61
CA LEU A 229 -29.07 -16.20 -20.95
C LEU A 229 -28.76 -14.69 -21.04
N SER A 230 -27.62 -14.23 -20.50
CA SER A 230 -27.15 -12.84 -20.63
C SER A 230 -25.92 -12.66 -21.54
N GLU A 231 -25.42 -13.76 -22.14
CA GLU A 231 -24.24 -13.76 -23.03
C GLU A 231 -24.57 -13.55 -24.52
N ARG A 232 -25.77 -13.09 -24.87
CA ARG A 232 -26.05 -12.67 -26.26
C ARG A 232 -26.36 -11.18 -26.28
N VAL A 233 -25.58 -10.47 -27.08
CA VAL A 233 -25.64 -9.02 -27.38
C VAL A 233 -24.73 -8.15 -26.49
N MET A 234 -23.47 -8.56 -26.32
CA MET A 234 -22.31 -7.64 -26.39
C MET A 234 -21.19 -8.38 -27.12
N GLY A 235 -20.48 -7.69 -28.01
CA GLY A 235 -19.50 -8.28 -28.92
C GLY A 235 -18.45 -9.13 -28.21
N GLN A 236 -17.95 -10.14 -28.91
CA GLN A 236 -16.91 -11.08 -28.48
C GLN A 236 -15.74 -10.37 -27.80
N HIS A 237 -15.74 -10.28 -26.47
CA HIS A 237 -14.56 -9.84 -25.74
C HIS A 237 -13.52 -10.95 -25.83
N ALA A 238 -12.40 -10.67 -26.50
CA ALA A 238 -11.23 -11.53 -26.49
C ALA A 238 -10.85 -11.81 -25.02
N THR A 239 -10.80 -13.08 -24.64
CA THR A 239 -10.44 -13.53 -23.30
C THR A 239 -9.06 -12.97 -22.94
N THR A 240 -9.03 -11.86 -22.20
CA THR A 240 -7.78 -11.18 -21.86
C THR A 240 -7.07 -11.99 -20.79
N VAL A 241 -5.81 -12.34 -21.04
CA VAL A 241 -4.99 -13.06 -20.08
C VAL A 241 -4.61 -12.08 -18.95
N PRO A 242 -4.92 -12.36 -17.67
CA PRO A 242 -4.49 -11.51 -16.56
C PRO A 242 -2.99 -11.66 -16.29
N PHE A 243 -2.35 -10.57 -15.83
CA PHE A 243 -0.92 -10.54 -15.52
C PHE A 243 -0.49 -11.68 -14.58
N GLY A 244 -1.29 -11.97 -13.55
CA GLY A 244 -1.05 -13.07 -12.60
C GLY A 244 -1.00 -14.48 -13.20
N ARG A 245 -1.45 -14.71 -14.45
CA ARG A 245 -1.35 -16.01 -15.14
C ARG A 245 -0.05 -16.20 -15.92
N LEU A 246 0.77 -15.17 -16.05
CA LEU A 246 2.10 -15.25 -16.65
C LEU A 246 3.08 -15.97 -15.70
N ALA A 247 4.09 -16.62 -16.29
CA ALA A 247 5.19 -17.19 -15.52
C ALA A 247 5.88 -16.08 -14.70
N PHE A 248 6.39 -16.42 -13.51
CA PHE A 248 7.04 -15.45 -12.62
C PHE A 248 8.19 -14.69 -13.31
N VAL A 249 8.99 -15.40 -14.10
CA VAL A 249 10.11 -14.82 -14.86
C VAL A 249 9.61 -13.78 -15.87
N ASP A 250 8.50 -14.05 -16.55
CA ASP A 250 7.93 -13.13 -17.53
C ASP A 250 7.33 -11.90 -16.84
N ARG A 251 6.65 -12.08 -15.70
CA ARG A 251 6.12 -10.99 -14.87
C ARG A 251 7.23 -10.04 -14.40
N ARG A 252 8.31 -10.60 -13.85
CA ARG A 252 9.48 -9.83 -13.40
C ARG A 252 10.09 -9.03 -14.54
N LYS A 253 10.36 -9.70 -15.67
CA LYS A 253 10.94 -9.04 -16.86
C LYS A 253 10.04 -7.94 -17.41
N LEU A 254 8.72 -8.16 -17.45
CA LEU A 254 7.77 -7.14 -17.90
C LEU A 254 7.80 -5.91 -16.99
N LEU A 255 7.76 -6.10 -15.67
CA LEU A 255 7.87 -5.01 -14.71
C LEU A 255 9.17 -4.23 -14.91
N ASP A 256 10.32 -4.92 -14.95
CA ASP A 256 11.62 -4.28 -15.15
C ASP A 256 11.70 -3.51 -16.48
N THR A 257 11.12 -4.06 -17.56
CA THR A 257 11.15 -3.42 -18.88
C THR A 257 10.27 -2.17 -18.90
N VAL A 258 9.04 -2.26 -18.37
CA VAL A 258 8.10 -1.14 -18.33
C VAL A 258 8.61 -0.04 -17.41
N THR A 259 9.14 -0.35 -16.23
CA THR A 259 9.71 0.66 -15.32
C THR A 259 10.88 1.40 -15.97
N ASN A 260 11.76 0.70 -16.68
CA ASN A 260 12.87 1.34 -17.38
C ASN A 260 12.43 2.32 -18.48
N GLN A 261 11.25 2.11 -19.07
CA GLN A 261 10.74 2.93 -20.16
C GLN A 261 9.90 4.12 -19.68
N VAL A 262 9.12 3.95 -18.59
CA VAL A 262 8.27 5.04 -18.05
C VAL A 262 9.00 5.96 -17.07
N ARG A 263 10.22 5.59 -16.62
CA ARG A 263 10.94 6.33 -15.58
C ARG A 263 11.09 7.82 -15.91
N GLN A 264 10.90 8.65 -14.90
CA GLN A 264 11.11 10.09 -14.94
C GLN A 264 12.07 10.49 -13.82
N THR A 265 13.05 11.33 -14.14
CA THR A 265 13.94 11.92 -13.14
C THR A 265 13.20 13.04 -12.42
N LEU A 266 13.28 13.06 -11.08
CA LEU A 266 12.76 14.19 -10.32
C LEU A 266 13.90 15.20 -10.06
N PRO A 267 13.65 16.52 -10.19
CA PRO A 267 14.64 17.52 -9.82
C PRO A 267 14.97 17.44 -8.31
N ASP A 268 16.25 17.39 -7.96
CA ASP A 268 16.76 17.16 -6.59
C ASP A 268 16.16 18.08 -5.51
N ALA A 269 15.81 19.33 -5.84
CA ALA A 269 15.22 20.28 -4.88
C ALA A 269 13.74 20.00 -4.54
N LYS A 270 13.03 19.23 -5.38
CA LYS A 270 11.57 19.00 -5.26
C LYS A 270 11.22 17.63 -4.67
N ASP A 271 12.24 16.88 -4.27
CA ASP A 271 12.12 15.57 -3.63
C ASP A 271 12.19 15.65 -2.10
N ALA A 272 12.25 16.85 -1.51
CA ALA A 272 12.55 16.96 -0.08
C ALA A 272 11.40 16.50 0.83
N ILE A 273 10.14 16.73 0.47
CA ILE A 273 8.99 16.43 1.35
C ILE A 273 7.85 15.71 0.62
N LEU A 274 7.24 14.74 1.31
CA LEU A 274 6.06 13.97 0.85
C LEU A 274 4.81 14.27 1.67
N PHE A 275 5.01 14.85 2.84
CA PHE A 275 3.99 15.27 3.79
C PHE A 275 4.52 16.45 4.60
N PRO A 276 3.65 17.29 5.18
CA PRO A 276 4.07 18.40 6.03
C PRO A 276 4.91 17.90 7.20
N ARG A 277 6.04 18.56 7.47
CA ARG A 277 6.91 18.20 8.60
C ARG A 277 6.24 18.66 9.89
N LEU A 278 6.35 17.84 10.93
CA LEU A 278 5.80 18.20 12.24
C LEU A 278 6.72 19.23 12.93
N ARG A 279 6.66 20.50 12.51
CA ARG A 279 7.38 21.63 13.15
C ARG A 279 6.39 22.68 13.65
N ARG A 280 6.57 23.13 14.89
CA ARG A 280 5.58 23.93 15.65
C ARG A 280 5.35 25.36 15.14
N LYS A 281 6.13 25.85 14.16
CA LYS A 281 6.00 27.22 13.66
C LYS A 281 5.07 27.26 12.44
N GLU A 282 4.08 28.14 12.48
CA GLU A 282 3.12 28.32 11.37
C GLU A 282 3.77 28.74 10.04
N ALA A 283 4.90 29.45 10.10
CA ALA A 283 5.67 29.83 8.92
C ALA A 283 6.25 28.61 8.18
N ASP A 284 6.82 27.66 8.93
CA ASP A 284 7.41 26.43 8.39
C ASP A 284 6.33 25.57 7.71
N LEU A 285 5.11 25.53 8.27
CA LEU A 285 3.98 24.82 7.66
C LEU A 285 3.57 25.44 6.32
N ARG A 286 3.60 26.77 6.18
CA ARG A 286 3.24 27.44 4.92
C ARG A 286 4.24 27.09 3.80
N GLU A 287 5.53 27.13 4.12
CA GLU A 287 6.60 26.75 3.19
C GLU A 287 6.47 25.29 2.76
N ASP A 288 6.20 24.38 3.71
CA ASP A 288 5.96 22.96 3.42
C ASP A 288 4.76 22.78 2.47
N MET A 289 3.66 23.51 2.69
CA MET A 289 2.50 23.42 1.82
C MET A 289 2.82 23.91 0.40
N GLU A 290 3.54 25.01 0.24
CA GLU A 290 3.96 25.53 -1.07
C GLU A 290 4.79 24.50 -1.84
N LEU A 291 5.76 23.85 -1.18
CA LEU A 291 6.56 22.78 -1.76
C LEU A 291 5.72 21.56 -2.18
N LEU A 292 4.73 21.17 -1.37
CA LEU A 292 3.81 20.07 -1.68
C LEU A 292 2.88 20.41 -2.86
N TYR A 293 2.42 21.66 -2.96
CA TYR A 293 1.67 22.15 -4.11
C TYR A 293 2.51 22.08 -5.39
N GLU A 294 3.75 22.56 -5.35
CA GLU A 294 4.65 22.50 -6.49
C GLU A 294 4.96 21.06 -6.92
N ARG A 295 5.18 20.17 -5.95
CA ARG A 295 5.43 18.75 -6.20
C ARG A 295 4.23 18.10 -6.88
N ARG A 296 3.02 18.33 -6.36
CA ARG A 296 1.79 17.84 -6.99
C ARG A 296 1.64 18.37 -8.41
N PHE A 297 1.89 19.66 -8.62
CA PHE A 297 1.84 20.26 -9.96
C PHE A 297 2.83 19.61 -10.92
N LEU A 298 4.05 19.30 -10.46
CA LEU A 298 5.04 18.56 -11.25
C LEU A 298 4.53 17.16 -11.63
N PHE A 299 3.89 16.44 -10.71
CA PHE A 299 3.31 15.13 -11.00
C PHE A 299 2.16 15.21 -12.00
N MET A 300 1.31 16.24 -11.92
CA MET A 300 0.26 16.47 -12.90
C MET A 300 0.83 16.80 -14.27
N LYS A 301 1.90 17.62 -14.31
CA LYS A 301 2.63 17.86 -15.56
C LYS A 301 3.24 16.58 -16.13
N ILE A 302 3.79 15.70 -15.29
CA ILE A 302 4.28 14.38 -15.74
C ILE A 302 3.13 13.56 -16.32
N CYS A 303 1.89 13.68 -15.84
CA CYS A 303 0.76 13.01 -16.48
C CYS A 303 0.37 13.70 -17.81
N ASP A 304 0.27 15.03 -17.83
CA ASP A 304 -0.27 15.80 -18.97
C ASP A 304 0.71 15.93 -20.15
N ASP A 305 2.01 16.13 -19.88
CA ASP A 305 3.04 16.24 -20.92
C ASP A 305 3.43 14.84 -21.40
N GLY A 306 2.87 14.45 -22.54
CA GLY A 306 3.38 13.41 -23.45
C GLY A 306 4.87 13.49 -23.82
N GLY A 307 5.67 14.40 -23.25
CA GLY A 307 7.10 14.50 -23.48
C GLY A 307 7.72 15.74 -22.84
N GLY A 308 8.89 15.56 -22.21
CA GLY A 308 9.83 16.66 -22.02
C GLY A 308 10.68 16.59 -20.75
N PHE A 309 11.80 15.87 -20.82
CA PHE A 309 13.13 16.44 -20.53
C PHE A 309 14.21 15.52 -21.13
N THR A 310 14.57 15.76 -22.39
CA THR A 310 15.93 15.62 -22.92
C THR A 310 16.02 16.27 -24.30
N VAL A 311 17.16 16.89 -24.56
CA VAL A 311 17.52 17.68 -25.73
C VAL A 311 17.53 16.84 -27.03
N TRP A 312 16.82 17.32 -28.06
CA TRP A 312 16.86 17.07 -29.52
C TRP A 312 17.19 15.67 -30.10
N LYS A 313 16.29 15.16 -30.96
CA LYS A 313 16.39 15.32 -32.43
C LYS A 313 15.02 15.17 -33.10
N ALA A 314 14.77 16.02 -34.10
CA ALA A 314 13.52 16.10 -34.85
C ALA A 314 13.27 14.84 -35.70
N GLY A 315 12.04 14.33 -35.66
CA GLY A 315 11.50 13.41 -36.66
C GLY A 315 10.57 12.32 -36.10
N SER A 316 9.30 12.40 -36.49
CA SER A 316 8.24 11.38 -36.44
C SER A 316 7.37 11.21 -35.18
N GLU A 317 6.07 11.44 -35.43
CA GLU A 317 4.83 10.96 -34.80
C GLU A 317 4.48 11.32 -33.34
N PHE A 318 3.17 11.52 -33.12
CA PHE A 318 2.56 12.10 -31.93
C PHE A 318 3.03 11.45 -30.61
N PRO A 319 3.27 12.25 -29.54
CA PRO A 319 3.87 11.72 -28.32
C PRO A 319 2.92 10.76 -27.58
N LEU A 320 3.49 9.65 -27.07
CA LEU A 320 2.83 8.71 -26.16
C LEU A 320 2.61 9.38 -24.80
N HIS A 321 1.54 9.01 -24.10
CA HIS A 321 1.36 9.42 -22.70
C HIS A 321 2.42 8.71 -21.84
N PRO A 322 3.14 9.40 -20.93
CA PRO A 322 4.33 8.87 -20.25
C PRO A 322 4.07 7.65 -19.33
N SER A 323 2.82 7.36 -19.00
CA SER A 323 2.42 6.13 -18.29
C SER A 323 2.32 4.88 -19.18
N HIS A 324 2.48 5.02 -20.50
CA HIS A 324 2.20 3.97 -21.48
C HIS A 324 3.27 3.89 -22.58
N ILE A 325 3.66 2.66 -22.93
CA ILE A 325 4.58 2.39 -24.05
C ILE A 325 3.80 1.82 -25.23
N GLY A 326 4.13 2.25 -26.45
CA GLY A 326 3.63 1.64 -27.68
C GLY A 326 4.01 0.16 -27.78
N LEU A 327 3.02 -0.71 -27.92
CA LEU A 327 3.21 -2.15 -27.85
C LEU A 327 3.93 -2.71 -29.11
N SER A 328 3.90 -1.97 -30.22
CA SER A 328 4.72 -2.21 -31.42
C SER A 328 6.21 -1.93 -31.16
N GLU A 329 6.56 -0.81 -30.56
CA GLU A 329 7.93 -0.47 -30.14
C GLU A 329 8.43 -1.44 -29.07
N PHE A 330 7.55 -1.85 -28.15
CA PHE A 330 7.87 -2.85 -27.15
C PHE A 330 8.20 -4.22 -27.76
N ARG A 331 7.40 -4.69 -28.73
CA ARG A 331 7.67 -5.91 -29.49
C ARG A 331 8.97 -5.79 -30.30
N GLN A 332 9.20 -4.66 -30.96
CA GLN A 332 10.46 -4.40 -31.69
C GLN A 332 11.67 -4.40 -30.78
N ASN A 333 11.60 -3.84 -29.56
CA ASN A 333 12.68 -3.91 -28.59
C ASN A 333 12.92 -5.35 -28.13
N LEU A 334 11.88 -6.15 -27.92
CA LEU A 334 12.02 -7.59 -27.67
C LEU A 334 12.66 -8.34 -28.86
N ASP A 335 12.31 -7.96 -30.09
CA ASP A 335 12.78 -8.60 -31.33
C ASP A 335 14.21 -8.17 -31.72
N LEU A 336 14.60 -6.90 -31.55
CA LEU A 336 15.96 -6.37 -31.72
C LEU A 336 16.94 -7.01 -30.73
N ILE A 337 16.45 -7.39 -29.55
CA ILE A 337 17.19 -8.14 -28.53
C ILE A 337 17.28 -9.63 -28.89
N SER A 338 16.34 -10.14 -29.70
CA SER A 338 16.30 -11.53 -30.20
C SER A 338 17.01 -11.74 -31.55
N GLY A 339 17.23 -10.67 -32.34
CA GLY A 339 17.69 -10.70 -33.73
C GLY A 339 19.10 -10.15 -33.92
N CYS A 340 20.12 -10.85 -33.42
CA CYS A 340 21.51 -10.62 -33.83
C CYS A 340 22.20 -11.96 -34.10
N HIS A 341 21.92 -12.52 -35.27
CA HIS A 341 22.72 -13.59 -35.86
C HIS A 341 23.31 -13.13 -37.19
N ALA A 342 24.65 -13.09 -37.21
CA ALA A 342 25.55 -13.13 -38.35
C ALA A 342 25.63 -11.91 -39.31
N SER A 343 26.61 -11.04 -39.05
CA SER A 343 27.62 -10.69 -40.07
C SER A 343 28.89 -10.16 -39.39
N GLN A 344 29.96 -10.95 -39.40
CA GLN A 344 31.33 -10.48 -39.19
C GLN A 344 31.89 -10.09 -40.55
N THR A 345 32.35 -8.85 -40.71
CA THR A 345 33.58 -8.52 -41.45
C THR A 345 34.18 -7.25 -40.86
N ALA A 346 35.51 -7.23 -40.81
CA ALA A 346 36.35 -6.32 -40.05
C ALA A 346 36.54 -4.95 -40.72
N ALA A 347 36.69 -3.89 -39.90
CA ALA A 347 37.72 -2.85 -40.00
C ALA A 347 37.59 -1.86 -38.82
N ASP A 348 38.72 -1.49 -38.24
CA ASP A 348 38.90 -0.62 -37.06
C ASP A 348 38.48 0.85 -37.29
N HIS A 349 37.91 1.50 -36.26
CA HIS A 349 38.47 2.70 -35.62
C HIS A 349 37.67 3.10 -34.36
N GLU A 350 38.39 3.73 -33.43
CA GLU A 350 38.12 3.93 -32.00
C GLU A 350 36.90 4.79 -31.63
N SER A 351 36.20 4.39 -30.55
CA SER A 351 35.77 5.33 -29.50
C SER A 351 35.54 4.60 -28.17
N ARG A 352 36.09 5.18 -27.09
CA ARG A 352 36.24 4.58 -25.75
C ARG A 352 34.95 4.68 -24.90
N SER A 353 34.71 3.57 -24.20
CA SER A 353 34.00 3.36 -22.93
C SER A 353 32.50 3.72 -22.77
N ARG A 354 31.65 2.77 -23.16
CA ARG A 354 30.44 2.37 -22.41
C ARG A 354 30.31 0.85 -22.49
N LYS A 355 30.99 0.12 -21.61
CA LYS A 355 30.92 -1.34 -21.52
C LYS A 355 30.90 -1.75 -20.06
N THR A 356 29.79 -2.32 -19.58
CA THR A 356 29.67 -3.40 -18.55
C THR A 356 28.26 -3.57 -17.95
N LEU A 357 27.18 -3.59 -18.75
CA LEU A 357 25.86 -4.06 -18.27
C LEU A 357 25.03 -4.74 -19.38
N ALA A 358 25.17 -4.28 -20.62
CA ALA A 358 24.60 -4.93 -21.80
C ALA A 358 25.11 -6.38 -22.00
N GLU A 359 26.33 -6.70 -21.57
CA GLU A 359 26.90 -8.06 -21.69
C GLU A 359 26.26 -9.07 -20.72
N TYR A 360 25.79 -8.63 -19.55
CA TYR A 360 25.14 -9.51 -18.57
C TYR A 360 23.71 -9.88 -19.01
N VAL A 361 23.00 -8.92 -19.61
CA VAL A 361 21.68 -9.11 -20.25
C VAL A 361 21.79 -9.99 -21.50
N ARG A 362 22.86 -9.82 -22.29
CA ARG A 362 23.11 -10.57 -23.53
C ARG A 362 23.39 -12.06 -23.28
N HIS A 363 24.01 -12.43 -22.16
CA HIS A 363 24.35 -13.83 -21.86
C HIS A 363 23.17 -14.62 -21.25
N SER A 364 22.23 -13.95 -20.59
CA SER A 364 21.07 -14.56 -19.92
C SER A 364 19.91 -14.89 -20.87
N LEU A 365 19.82 -14.21 -22.02
CA LEU A 365 18.83 -14.49 -23.07
C LEU A 365 19.20 -15.65 -24.00
N LYS A 366 20.50 -15.97 -24.12
CA LYS A 366 21.01 -17.05 -24.97
C LYS A 366 20.52 -18.45 -24.55
N TYR A 367 20.05 -18.59 -23.31
CA TYR A 367 19.59 -19.88 -22.75
C TYR A 367 18.11 -20.19 -23.05
N ILE A 368 17.31 -19.21 -23.49
CA ILE A 368 15.84 -19.35 -23.60
C ILE A 368 15.39 -19.84 -25.00
N LEU A 369 16.20 -19.66 -26.04
CA LEU A 369 15.85 -20.09 -27.41
C LEU A 369 16.44 -21.44 -27.82
N ARG A 370 17.14 -22.16 -26.93
CA ARG A 370 17.74 -23.48 -27.22
C ARG A 370 17.05 -24.63 -26.48
N LYS A 371 15.72 -24.63 -26.39
CA LYS A 371 14.95 -25.85 -26.02
C LYS A 371 13.49 -25.80 -26.47
N SER A 372 13.28 -25.78 -27.78
CA SER A 372 11.99 -26.13 -28.37
C SER A 372 12.22 -26.67 -29.78
N ASN A 373 12.52 -27.98 -29.89
CA ASN A 373 11.84 -28.91 -30.80
C ASN A 373 12.47 -30.32 -30.77
N SER A 374 11.58 -31.32 -30.66
CA SER A 374 11.62 -32.67 -31.24
C SER A 374 12.81 -33.59 -30.95
N ILE A 375 12.55 -34.74 -30.30
CA ILE A 375 12.84 -36.08 -30.86
C ILE A 375 11.99 -37.13 -30.11
N ASN A 376 11.17 -37.84 -30.89
CA ASN A 376 10.52 -39.08 -30.51
C ASN A 376 11.56 -40.14 -30.12
N SER A 377 11.45 -40.74 -28.93
CA SER A 377 11.75 -42.16 -28.77
C SER A 377 11.03 -42.75 -27.56
N LYS A 378 10.41 -43.89 -27.80
CA LYS A 378 9.54 -44.68 -26.93
C LYS A 378 10.29 -45.23 -25.71
N ARG A 379 9.64 -45.25 -24.54
CA ARG A 379 9.24 -46.46 -23.76
C ARG A 379 8.79 -46.09 -22.34
N ASP A 380 7.48 -46.18 -22.16
CA ASP A 380 6.71 -46.86 -21.11
C ASP A 380 7.10 -46.85 -19.62
N LEU A 381 6.00 -46.88 -18.85
CA LEU A 381 5.84 -47.27 -17.44
C LEU A 381 6.20 -46.26 -16.35
N LEU A 382 5.27 -45.32 -16.12
CA LEU A 382 4.48 -45.29 -14.86
C LEU A 382 3.38 -44.24 -14.95
N ARG A 383 2.25 -44.67 -15.53
CA ARG A 383 0.98 -43.97 -15.45
C ARG A 383 0.16 -44.63 -14.34
N LYS A 384 0.02 -43.97 -13.19
CA LYS A 384 -1.20 -44.00 -12.36
C LYS A 384 -1.08 -43.00 -11.20
N SER A 385 -2.13 -42.17 -11.10
CA SER A 385 -2.57 -41.47 -9.89
C SER A 385 -1.87 -40.16 -9.51
N SER A 386 -2.20 -39.07 -10.20
CA SER A 386 -2.32 -37.74 -9.58
C SER A 386 -3.19 -36.83 -10.44
N SER A 387 -4.48 -36.78 -10.13
CA SER A 387 -5.39 -35.73 -10.59
C SER A 387 -5.07 -34.45 -9.82
N GLY A 388 -4.17 -33.64 -10.36
CA GLY A 388 -3.89 -32.29 -9.89
C GLY A 388 -4.07 -31.32 -11.04
N ASN A 389 -5.02 -30.39 -10.92
CA ASN A 389 -5.32 -29.37 -11.91
C ASN A 389 -4.13 -28.40 -12.05
N GLY A 390 -3.12 -28.78 -12.82
CA GLY A 390 -1.91 -27.99 -13.04
C GLY A 390 -2.19 -26.86 -14.03
N SER A 391 -2.37 -25.64 -13.53
CA SER A 391 -2.58 -24.46 -14.37
C SER A 391 -1.37 -24.25 -15.26
N LYS A 392 -1.50 -24.51 -16.56
CA LYS A 392 -0.52 -24.09 -17.56
C LYS A 392 -0.45 -22.55 -17.53
N HIS A 393 0.73 -22.00 -17.28
CA HIS A 393 0.99 -20.57 -17.39
C HIS A 393 0.61 -20.10 -18.80
N ALA A 394 0.02 -18.92 -18.91
CA ALA A 394 -0.29 -18.33 -20.20
C ALA A 394 0.99 -17.83 -20.87
N GLN A 395 1.02 -17.83 -22.21
CA GLN A 395 2.18 -17.36 -22.94
C GLN A 395 2.22 -15.83 -23.01
N LEU A 396 3.42 -15.25 -22.90
CA LEU A 396 3.61 -13.79 -22.97
C LEU A 396 2.99 -13.17 -24.22
N HIS A 397 3.11 -13.84 -25.37
CA HIS A 397 2.57 -13.35 -26.63
C HIS A 397 1.03 -13.28 -26.62
N GLU A 398 0.33 -14.15 -25.89
CA GLU A 398 -1.14 -14.11 -25.74
C GLU A 398 -1.57 -12.94 -24.85
N PHE A 399 -0.80 -12.67 -23.80
CA PHE A 399 -1.03 -11.55 -22.90
C PHE A 399 -0.88 -10.19 -23.59
N LEU A 400 0.06 -10.07 -24.53
CA LEU A 400 0.34 -8.84 -25.27
C LEU A 400 -0.54 -8.63 -26.51
N LYS A 401 -1.40 -9.60 -26.89
CA LYS A 401 -2.30 -9.47 -28.06
C LYS A 401 -3.38 -8.38 -27.96
N PRO A 402 -4.07 -8.19 -26.82
CA PRO A 402 -5.29 -7.40 -26.77
C PRO A 402 -5.09 -5.88 -26.64
N GLY A 403 -3.85 -5.38 -26.48
CA GLY A 403 -3.56 -3.95 -26.29
C GLY A 403 -2.60 -3.39 -27.34
N ASP A 404 -2.70 -2.08 -27.57
CA ASP A 404 -1.78 -1.30 -28.41
C ASP A 404 -0.70 -0.60 -27.58
N THR A 405 -0.91 -0.52 -26.27
CA THR A 405 0.02 0.04 -25.31
C THR A 405 0.13 -0.85 -24.08
N ILE A 406 1.17 -0.64 -23.28
CA ILE A 406 1.40 -1.34 -22.01
C ILE A 406 1.78 -0.33 -20.92
N GLY A 407 1.28 -0.50 -19.71
CA GLY A 407 1.54 0.43 -18.62
C GLY A 407 1.63 -0.22 -17.24
N LEU A 408 2.31 0.48 -16.33
CA LEU A 408 2.39 0.12 -14.92
C LEU A 408 1.05 0.37 -14.24
N THR A 409 0.61 -0.55 -13.38
CA THR A 409 -0.70 -0.45 -12.72
C THR A 409 -0.62 -0.89 -11.26
N LEU A 410 -1.20 -0.09 -10.36
CA LEU A 410 -1.49 -0.50 -8.99
C LEU A 410 -2.92 -1.03 -8.92
N HIS A 411 -3.05 -2.27 -8.45
CA HIS A 411 -4.33 -2.95 -8.31
C HIS A 411 -4.61 -3.31 -6.86
N ALA A 412 -5.53 -2.57 -6.23
CA ALA A 412 -5.98 -2.81 -4.87
C ALA A 412 -7.21 -3.72 -4.86
N SER A 413 -7.03 -4.99 -4.48
CA SER A 413 -8.04 -6.04 -4.59
C SER A 413 -8.32 -6.74 -3.26
N THR A 414 -9.50 -7.35 -3.14
CA THR A 414 -9.89 -8.21 -2.03
C THR A 414 -9.65 -9.67 -2.41
N MET A 415 -8.74 -10.33 -1.70
CA MET A 415 -8.47 -11.75 -1.84
C MET A 415 -8.87 -12.51 -0.58
N LYS A 416 -9.34 -13.75 -0.75
CA LYS A 416 -9.47 -14.68 0.37
C LYS A 416 -8.07 -15.17 0.77
N LEU A 417 -7.59 -14.68 1.90
CA LEU A 417 -6.30 -15.05 2.48
C LEU A 417 -6.56 -15.93 3.70
N SER A 418 -5.80 -17.00 3.85
CA SER A 418 -5.65 -17.62 5.17
C SER A 418 -4.69 -16.77 5.98
N SER A 419 -4.89 -16.72 7.30
CA SER A 419 -3.98 -16.06 8.22
C SER A 419 -3.61 -17.03 9.33
N TYR A 420 -2.40 -16.87 9.85
CA TYR A 420 -2.02 -17.41 11.15
C TYR A 420 -2.14 -16.26 12.15
N ARG A 421 -3.18 -16.32 13.01
CA ARG A 421 -3.61 -15.20 13.86
C ARG A 421 -3.88 -13.96 12.98
N ALA A 422 -3.32 -12.81 13.34
CA ALA A 422 -3.42 -11.55 12.59
C ALA A 422 -2.45 -11.45 11.40
N TRP A 423 -1.58 -12.44 11.17
CA TRP A 423 -0.58 -12.39 10.10
C TRP A 423 -1.05 -13.14 8.84
N PRO A 424 -1.18 -12.46 7.68
CA PRO A 424 -1.70 -13.10 6.47
C PRO A 424 -0.67 -14.03 5.84
N ASN A 425 -1.14 -15.14 5.26
CA ASN A 425 -0.32 -16.03 4.45
C ASN A 425 -0.09 -15.40 3.07
N MET A 426 1.18 -15.11 2.77
CA MET A 426 1.58 -14.35 1.58
C MET A 426 2.15 -15.28 0.52
N HIS A 427 1.90 -14.97 -0.76
CA HIS A 427 2.49 -15.70 -1.87
C HIS A 427 3.85 -15.13 -2.30
N ASP A 428 4.86 -15.98 -2.30
CA ASP A 428 6.26 -15.68 -2.60
C ASP A 428 6.56 -15.22 -4.03
N SER A 429 5.62 -15.47 -4.95
CA SER A 429 5.80 -15.15 -6.37
C SER A 429 4.92 -14.00 -6.84
N LYS A 430 4.31 -13.24 -5.93
CA LYS A 430 3.49 -12.07 -6.27
C LYS A 430 4.21 -10.80 -5.85
N PHE A 431 4.30 -9.84 -6.76
CA PHE A 431 4.70 -8.47 -6.46
C PHE A 431 3.54 -7.77 -5.76
N ALA A 432 3.39 -8.04 -4.46
CA ALA A 432 2.20 -7.69 -3.72
C ALA A 432 2.50 -7.24 -2.29
N LEU A 433 1.72 -6.31 -1.77
CA LEU A 433 1.68 -5.96 -0.35
C LEU A 433 0.35 -6.43 0.25
N TYR A 434 0.38 -6.97 1.46
CA TYR A 434 -0.77 -7.55 2.15
C TYR A 434 -1.15 -6.71 3.36
N LYS A 435 -2.43 -6.35 3.47
CA LYS A 435 -2.91 -5.46 4.53
C LYS A 435 -2.92 -6.20 5.87
N LEU A 436 -2.37 -5.58 6.91
CA LEU A 436 -2.58 -6.04 8.27
C LEU A 436 -3.94 -5.54 8.78
N PRO A 437 -4.74 -6.40 9.44
CA PRO A 437 -6.02 -6.00 10.01
C PRO A 437 -5.77 -5.10 11.23
N MET A 438 -5.79 -3.79 11.01
CA MET A 438 -5.79 -2.79 12.07
C MET A 438 -7.22 -2.60 12.57
N ARG A 439 -7.48 -2.98 13.82
CA ARG A 439 -8.75 -2.65 14.50
C ARG A 439 -8.52 -1.45 15.41
N PRO A 440 -9.38 -0.42 15.38
CA PRO A 440 -9.34 0.59 16.41
C PRO A 440 -9.58 -0.07 17.78
N PRO A 441 -9.00 0.46 18.88
CA PRO A 441 -9.31 -0.01 20.21
C PRO A 441 -10.82 0.12 20.47
N GLU A 442 -11.48 -1.00 20.74
CA GLU A 442 -12.87 -1.04 21.19
C GLU A 442 -12.91 -1.12 22.72
N VAL A 443 -14.09 -0.89 23.32
CA VAL A 443 -14.26 -0.98 24.78
C VAL A 443 -13.84 -2.38 25.25
N GLY A 444 -12.91 -2.45 26.22
CA GLY A 444 -12.31 -3.68 26.70
C GLY A 444 -11.21 -4.26 25.80
N GLN A 445 -10.81 -3.59 24.72
CA GLN A 445 -9.65 -3.91 23.87
C GLN A 445 -8.63 -2.76 23.86
N GLU A 446 -8.39 -2.19 25.04
CA GLU A 446 -7.65 -0.95 25.23
C GLU A 446 -6.19 -1.04 24.77
N TYR A 447 -5.56 -2.22 24.84
CA TYR A 447 -4.17 -2.41 24.43
C TYR A 447 -4.00 -2.71 22.93
N ALA A 448 -5.08 -2.81 22.16
CA ALA A 448 -5.01 -3.08 20.72
C ALA A 448 -4.32 -1.93 19.97
N GLY A 449 -3.60 -2.28 18.91
CA GLY A 449 -2.95 -1.31 18.02
C GLY A 449 -1.47 -1.57 17.83
N VAL A 450 -0.76 -0.57 17.32
CA VAL A 450 0.68 -0.65 17.03
C VAL A 450 1.48 -0.07 18.18
N TRP A 451 2.50 -0.82 18.56
CA TRP A 451 3.40 -0.49 19.66
C TRP A 451 4.84 -0.57 19.17
N GLY A 452 5.66 0.39 19.56
CA GLY A 452 7.10 0.36 19.39
C GLY A 452 7.76 -0.25 20.61
N GLY A 453 8.73 -1.12 20.41
CA GLY A 453 9.36 -1.87 21.48
C GLY A 453 10.88 -1.77 21.48
N THR A 454 11.46 -1.84 22.67
CA THR A 454 12.90 -1.98 22.89
C THR A 454 13.17 -2.91 24.05
N PHE A 455 14.27 -3.67 23.99
CA PHE A 455 14.72 -4.45 25.14
C PHE A 455 15.44 -3.57 26.18
N GLY A 456 15.14 -3.81 27.45
CA GLY A 456 15.69 -3.10 28.61
C GLY A 456 14.71 -2.11 29.24
N TRP A 457 15.09 -1.60 30.42
CA TRP A 457 14.32 -0.65 31.21
C TRP A 457 15.25 0.39 31.86
N PRO A 458 14.80 1.64 32.05
CA PRO A 458 13.57 2.22 31.50
C PRO A 458 13.56 2.25 29.95
N PRO A 459 12.38 2.41 29.33
CA PRO A 459 12.26 2.42 27.86
C PRO A 459 13.16 3.49 27.25
N GLY A 460 13.79 3.19 26.11
CA GLY A 460 14.51 4.22 25.33
C GLY A 460 15.83 4.75 25.91
N ARG A 461 16.18 4.52 27.19
CA ARG A 461 17.50 4.96 27.71
C ARG A 461 18.61 4.00 27.27
N PRO A 462 19.69 4.48 26.62
CA PRO A 462 20.89 3.69 26.41
C PRO A 462 21.52 3.36 27.78
N SER A 463 21.99 2.13 27.94
CA SER A 463 22.76 1.72 29.11
C SER A 463 24.22 2.09 28.88
N ASP A 464 24.68 3.19 29.47
CA ASP A 464 26.02 3.79 29.33
C ASP A 464 26.49 4.04 27.88
N ASP A 465 27.20 5.14 27.65
CA ASP A 465 27.49 5.72 26.32
C ASP A 465 28.33 4.87 25.34
N ASP A 466 28.69 3.63 25.71
CA ASP A 466 29.60 2.74 24.96
C ASP A 466 28.93 1.52 24.28
N LYS A 467 27.61 1.35 24.37
CA LYS A 467 26.91 0.21 23.73
C LYS A 467 26.17 0.60 22.43
N PRO A 468 26.08 -0.33 21.44
CA PRO A 468 25.29 -0.12 20.24
C PRO A 468 23.81 0.17 20.58
N GLY A 469 23.11 0.82 19.65
CA GLY A 469 21.73 1.26 19.86
C GLY A 469 20.80 0.07 20.11
N LYS A 470 19.67 0.31 20.79
CA LYS A 470 18.67 -0.75 21.03
C LYS A 470 17.87 -0.99 19.76
N ALA A 471 17.75 -2.25 19.33
CA ALA A 471 16.95 -2.59 18.15
C ALA A 471 15.49 -2.15 18.32
N LEU A 472 14.94 -1.50 17.28
CA LEU A 472 13.52 -1.14 17.20
C LEU A 472 12.67 -2.39 16.94
N PHE A 473 11.64 -2.60 17.74
CA PHE A 473 10.57 -3.54 17.42
C PHE A 473 9.30 -2.78 17.07
N LEU A 474 8.55 -3.23 16.07
CA LEU A 474 7.15 -2.84 15.91
C LEU A 474 6.29 -4.06 16.14
N LEU A 475 5.34 -3.96 17.07
CA LEU A 475 4.41 -5.03 17.42
C LEU A 475 2.98 -4.59 17.14
N LEU A 476 2.18 -5.51 16.59
CA LEU A 476 0.72 -5.40 16.52
C LEU A 476 0.14 -6.15 17.70
N LEU A 477 -0.45 -5.43 18.65
CA LEU A 477 -1.20 -6.01 19.74
C LEU A 477 -2.65 -6.23 19.29
N SER A 478 -3.12 -7.47 19.43
CA SER A 478 -4.46 -7.89 19.03
C SER A 478 -5.07 -8.85 20.04
N TYR A 479 -6.40 -8.83 20.14
CA TYR A 479 -7.14 -9.72 21.02
C TYR A 479 -7.67 -10.93 20.25
N GLU A 480 -7.56 -12.10 20.87
CA GLU A 480 -8.13 -13.35 20.40
C GLU A 480 -8.93 -13.99 21.54
N GLU A 481 -10.18 -14.37 21.27
CA GLU A 481 -10.98 -15.16 22.21
C GLU A 481 -10.81 -16.63 21.87
N SER A 482 -10.26 -17.40 22.82
CA SER A 482 -10.05 -18.83 22.67
C SER A 482 -10.45 -19.53 23.97
N GLN A 483 -11.28 -20.56 23.86
CA GLN A 483 -11.72 -21.38 25.00
C GLN A 483 -12.35 -20.57 26.16
N GLY A 484 -12.99 -19.44 25.85
CA GLY A 484 -13.59 -18.55 26.85
C GLY A 484 -12.60 -17.64 27.57
N GLN A 485 -11.32 -17.66 27.19
CA GLN A 485 -10.31 -16.72 27.66
C GLN A 485 -10.04 -15.64 26.62
N LYS A 486 -9.79 -14.43 27.10
CA LYS A 486 -9.40 -13.29 26.27
C LYS A 486 -7.88 -13.11 26.29
N LEU A 487 -7.25 -13.49 25.18
CA LEU A 487 -5.80 -13.44 25.02
C LEU A 487 -5.39 -12.16 24.30
N LEU A 488 -4.40 -11.46 24.87
CA LEU A 488 -3.67 -10.38 24.20
C LEU A 488 -2.41 -10.96 23.56
N ILE A 489 -2.25 -10.75 22.25
CA ILE A 489 -1.15 -11.28 21.46
C ILE A 489 -0.35 -10.13 20.88
N ALA A 490 0.94 -10.08 21.18
CA ALA A 490 1.87 -9.12 20.60
C ALA A 490 2.62 -9.72 19.40
N THR A 491 2.09 -9.51 18.20
CA THR A 491 2.67 -10.03 16.95
C THR A 491 3.77 -9.10 16.44
N LYS A 492 4.98 -9.60 16.22
CA LYS A 492 6.07 -8.81 15.65
C LYS A 492 5.84 -8.49 14.19
N ILE A 493 5.90 -7.22 13.83
CA ILE A 493 5.80 -6.71 12.46
C ILE A 493 7.18 -6.36 11.90
N LEU A 494 8.05 -5.79 12.73
CA LEU A 494 9.40 -5.34 12.37
C LEU A 494 10.39 -5.59 13.51
N GLU A 495 11.63 -5.91 13.15
CA GLU A 495 12.78 -6.05 14.06
C GLU A 495 13.96 -5.26 13.48
N GLY A 496 14.57 -4.39 14.27
CA GLY A 496 15.61 -3.45 13.82
C GLY A 496 17.04 -3.99 13.85
N THR A 497 17.22 -5.30 13.98
CA THR A 497 18.54 -5.94 14.05
C THR A 497 19.14 -6.17 12.66
N HIS A 498 20.43 -6.51 12.59
CA HIS A 498 21.07 -6.92 11.33
C HIS A 498 20.56 -8.26 10.80
N TYR A 499 20.11 -9.15 11.71
CA TYR A 499 19.61 -10.48 11.41
C TYR A 499 18.36 -10.79 12.22
N VAL A 500 17.39 -11.38 11.54
CA VAL A 500 16.12 -11.78 12.13
C VAL A 500 16.33 -12.91 13.13
N LEU A 501 15.99 -12.71 14.41
CA LEU A 501 16.00 -13.79 15.41
C LEU A 501 14.79 -14.72 15.29
N HIS A 502 13.62 -14.15 15.00
CA HIS A 502 12.36 -14.86 14.81
C HIS A 502 11.62 -14.28 13.59
N PRO A 503 10.88 -15.04 12.77
CA PRO A 503 10.23 -14.45 11.61
C PRO A 503 9.20 -13.37 12.03
N ASN A 504 8.98 -12.32 11.22
CA ASN A 504 7.84 -11.43 11.47
C ASN A 504 6.54 -12.26 11.43
N GLY A 505 5.47 -11.78 12.05
CA GLY A 505 4.28 -12.59 12.33
C GLY A 505 4.39 -13.52 13.54
N SER A 506 5.58 -13.70 14.12
CA SER A 506 5.71 -14.43 15.39
C SER A 506 5.10 -13.62 16.54
N ALA A 507 4.42 -14.28 17.48
CA ALA A 507 4.03 -13.62 18.72
C ALA A 507 5.25 -13.51 19.64
N MET A 508 5.62 -12.28 20.01
CA MET A 508 6.65 -12.02 21.01
C MET A 508 6.19 -12.45 22.40
N PHE A 509 4.91 -12.26 22.70
CA PHE A 509 4.25 -12.80 23.88
C PHE A 509 2.75 -12.98 23.65
N ILE A 510 2.15 -13.80 24.51
CA ILE A 510 0.72 -14.05 24.62
C ILE A 510 0.37 -13.98 26.09
N VAL A 511 -0.62 -13.17 26.44
CA VAL A 511 -0.98 -12.87 27.82
C VAL A 511 -2.48 -13.06 27.99
N ASN A 512 -2.89 -13.70 29.08
CA ASN A 512 -4.29 -13.79 29.43
C ASN A 512 -4.67 -12.55 30.26
N ILE A 513 -5.47 -11.65 29.67
CA ILE A 513 -5.85 -10.41 30.36
C ILE A 513 -6.92 -10.62 31.44
N GLU A 514 -7.46 -11.83 31.56
CA GLU A 514 -8.39 -12.21 32.63
C GLU A 514 -7.68 -12.83 33.84
N GLU A 515 -6.38 -13.10 33.72
CA GLU A 515 -5.57 -13.75 34.75
C GLU A 515 -4.52 -12.78 35.32
N PRO A 516 -4.83 -12.11 36.45
CA PRO A 516 -3.90 -11.16 37.05
C PRO A 516 -2.64 -11.86 37.56
N SER A 517 -1.51 -11.17 37.47
CA SER A 517 -0.24 -11.59 38.04
C SER A 517 0.04 -10.82 39.34
N ASN A 518 0.60 -11.52 40.33
CA ASN A 518 1.10 -10.94 41.57
C ASN A 518 2.64 -10.81 41.57
N ASP A 519 3.29 -11.03 40.42
CA ASP A 519 4.74 -10.95 40.33
C ASP A 519 5.21 -9.50 40.50
N PRO A 520 6.14 -9.20 41.43
CA PRO A 520 6.66 -7.84 41.57
C PRO A 520 7.45 -7.42 40.32
N PHE A 521 7.38 -6.14 39.97
CA PHE A 521 8.20 -5.57 38.91
C PHE A 521 9.69 -5.56 39.36
N PRO A 522 10.66 -5.94 38.48
CA PRO A 522 11.99 -6.37 38.92
C PRO A 522 12.99 -5.26 39.27
N TRP A 523 12.63 -3.97 39.15
CA TRP A 523 13.55 -2.86 39.47
C TRP A 523 13.35 -2.35 40.90
N SER A 524 14.41 -2.47 41.73
CA SER A 524 14.45 -1.97 43.10
C SER A 524 14.52 -0.44 43.14
N THR A 525 13.68 0.14 43.98
CA THR A 525 13.73 1.55 44.40
C THR A 525 15.02 1.79 45.20
N ASP A 526 16.05 2.34 44.57
CA ASP A 526 16.98 3.17 45.33
C ASP A 526 16.22 4.45 45.71
N GLU A 527 16.33 4.86 46.97
CA GLU A 527 15.55 5.90 47.67
C GLU A 527 15.64 7.33 47.07
N HIS A 528 16.18 7.48 45.86
CA HIS A 528 16.34 8.75 45.16
C HIS A 528 15.50 8.89 43.87
N ASP A 529 14.88 7.80 43.36
CA ASP A 529 14.00 7.82 42.17
C ASP A 529 12.59 7.29 42.50
N SER A 530 11.99 7.83 43.56
CA SER A 530 10.71 7.39 44.16
C SER A 530 9.45 7.63 43.31
N ASN A 531 9.55 7.82 42.00
CA ASN A 531 8.38 8.12 41.15
C ASN A 531 7.97 6.97 40.21
N THR A 532 8.63 5.80 40.24
CA THR A 532 8.43 4.78 39.18
C THR A 532 7.74 3.49 39.60
N LEU A 533 7.53 3.25 40.90
CA LEU A 533 6.89 2.01 41.39
C LEU A 533 5.39 2.16 41.71
N ASP A 534 4.91 3.40 41.93
CA ASP A 534 3.48 3.68 42.20
C ASP A 534 2.59 3.62 40.95
N ASP A 535 3.17 3.43 39.75
CA ASP A 535 2.46 3.54 38.48
C ASP A 535 2.03 2.20 37.85
N VAL A 536 2.38 1.03 38.42
CA VAL A 536 1.90 -0.24 37.83
C VAL A 536 0.41 -0.43 38.13
N GLN A 537 -0.43 -0.25 37.12
CA GLN A 537 -1.88 -0.37 37.24
C GLN A 537 -2.33 -1.83 37.32
N HIS A 538 -1.82 -2.66 36.40
CA HIS A 538 -2.21 -4.05 36.26
C HIS A 538 -1.02 -4.91 35.85
N ALA A 539 -1.02 -6.17 36.28
CA ALA A 539 -0.10 -7.17 35.78
C ALA A 539 -0.87 -8.42 35.36
N PHE A 540 -0.42 -9.08 34.31
CA PHE A 540 -1.09 -10.25 33.73
C PHE A 540 -0.09 -11.36 33.44
N THR A 541 -0.52 -12.60 33.66
CA THR A 541 0.32 -13.78 33.40
C THR A 541 0.29 -14.16 31.92
N GLY A 542 1.43 -14.58 31.39
CA GLY A 542 1.52 -15.03 30.01
C GLY A 542 2.78 -15.83 29.70
N GLU A 543 3.02 -15.97 28.40
CA GLU A 543 4.20 -16.64 27.88
C GLU A 543 4.83 -15.80 26.77
N GLY A 544 6.15 -15.70 26.81
CA GLY A 544 6.96 -15.04 25.80
C GLY A 544 7.62 -16.06 24.86
N ILE A 545 7.95 -15.61 23.65
CA ILE A 545 8.72 -16.40 22.69
C ILE A 545 10.09 -16.77 23.26
N ALA A 546 10.57 -17.98 22.95
CA ALA A 546 11.88 -18.46 23.34
C ALA A 546 12.53 -19.28 22.23
N ASN A 547 13.85 -19.43 22.31
CA ASN A 547 14.60 -20.25 21.36
C ASN A 547 14.15 -21.72 21.49
N GLY A 548 13.74 -22.33 20.38
CA GLY A 548 13.27 -23.72 20.28
C GLY A 548 14.05 -24.54 19.26
N TYR A 549 13.56 -25.75 18.96
CA TYR A 549 14.14 -26.61 17.91
C TYR A 549 13.78 -26.08 16.51
N GLY A 550 14.59 -25.16 16.01
CA GLY A 550 14.48 -24.59 14.67
C GLY A 550 13.52 -23.39 14.55
N PHE A 551 13.72 -22.60 13.50
CA PHE A 551 13.09 -21.30 13.26
C PHE A 551 11.55 -21.34 13.08
N ARG A 552 10.96 -22.52 12.87
CA ARG A 552 9.54 -22.69 12.54
C ARG A 552 8.65 -22.93 13.76
N TYR A 553 9.23 -23.33 14.89
CA TYR A 553 8.50 -23.63 16.13
C TYR A 553 9.32 -23.12 17.31
N PRO A 554 9.37 -21.79 17.52
CA PRO A 554 9.99 -21.24 18.71
C PRO A 554 9.27 -21.80 19.95
N GLY A 555 10.03 -22.06 21.01
CA GLY A 555 9.45 -22.44 22.30
C GLY A 555 8.70 -21.27 22.91
N SER A 556 7.96 -21.53 23.98
CA SER A 556 7.41 -20.49 24.85
C SER A 556 8.01 -20.63 26.25
N LYS A 557 8.16 -19.49 26.94
CA LYS A 557 8.65 -19.41 28.31
C LYS A 557 7.74 -18.51 29.15
N PRO A 558 7.50 -18.85 30.43
CA PRO A 558 6.65 -18.03 31.30
C PRO A 558 7.15 -16.59 31.40
N GLY A 559 6.21 -15.65 31.42
CA GLY A 559 6.45 -14.22 31.56
C GLY A 559 5.24 -13.49 32.13
N SER A 560 5.42 -12.21 32.40
CA SER A 560 4.38 -11.35 32.96
C SER A 560 4.36 -10.01 32.23
N LEU A 561 3.17 -9.55 31.87
CA LEU A 561 2.94 -8.24 31.26
C LEU A 561 2.53 -7.26 32.36
N TYR A 562 3.21 -6.13 32.42
CA TYR A 562 2.94 -5.02 33.32
C TYR A 562 2.35 -3.86 32.50
N VAL A 563 1.23 -3.33 32.97
CA VAL A 563 0.60 -2.11 32.48
C VAL A 563 0.99 -0.98 33.41
N ILE A 564 1.71 -0.01 32.88
CA ILE A 564 2.28 1.10 33.66
C ILE A 564 1.42 2.35 33.41
N ASN A 565 1.04 2.59 32.17
CA ASN A 565 -0.05 3.49 31.83
C ASN A 565 -0.60 3.13 30.45
N ASP A 566 -1.63 3.85 29.98
CA ASP A 566 -2.28 3.62 28.68
C ASP A 566 -1.33 3.63 27.47
N ASN A 567 -0.16 4.26 27.62
CA ASN A 567 0.85 4.43 26.58
C ASN A 567 2.12 3.60 26.81
N LEU A 568 2.25 2.88 27.93
CA LEU A 568 3.46 2.17 28.31
C LEU A 568 3.17 0.79 28.93
N LEU A 569 3.69 -0.25 28.28
CA LEU A 569 3.64 -1.64 28.75
C LEU A 569 5.05 -2.20 28.89
N ALA A 570 5.23 -3.21 29.74
CA ALA A 570 6.47 -3.95 29.84
C ALA A 570 6.20 -5.45 29.95
N PHE A 571 6.77 -6.26 29.06
CA PHE A 571 6.71 -7.72 29.18
C PHE A 571 8.05 -8.25 29.71
N MET A 572 8.01 -9.05 30.77
CA MET A 572 9.19 -9.64 31.39
C MET A 572 9.17 -11.17 31.27
N TRP A 573 10.28 -11.75 30.81
CA TRP A 573 10.51 -13.21 30.86
C TRP A 573 11.00 -13.61 32.25
N LYS A 574 10.32 -14.57 32.90
CA LYS A 574 10.65 -14.97 34.30
C LYS A 574 12.03 -15.59 34.43
N GLU A 575 12.45 -16.41 33.47
CA GLU A 575 13.74 -17.13 33.55
C GLU A 575 14.94 -16.23 33.25
N SER A 576 14.85 -15.41 32.19
CA SER A 576 15.98 -14.58 31.75
C SER A 576 16.01 -13.19 32.38
N GLN A 577 14.91 -12.77 33.01
CA GLN A 577 14.69 -11.40 33.48
C GLN A 577 14.83 -10.35 32.37
N ALA A 578 14.74 -10.77 31.10
CA ALA A 578 14.72 -9.86 29.96
C ALA A 578 13.39 -9.11 29.96
N VAL A 579 13.44 -7.81 29.63
CA VAL A 579 12.25 -6.96 29.56
C VAL A 579 12.14 -6.32 28.21
N LEU A 580 10.96 -6.45 27.62
CA LEU A 580 10.55 -5.77 26.40
C LEU A 580 9.59 -4.64 26.80
N ALA A 581 10.11 -3.42 26.82
CA ALA A 581 9.30 -2.22 27.02
C ALA A 581 8.61 -1.84 25.72
N LEU A 582 7.32 -1.50 25.80
CA LEU A 582 6.48 -1.14 24.67
C LEU A 582 5.83 0.22 24.89
N GLN A 583 5.90 1.06 23.87
CA GLN A 583 5.24 2.36 23.84
C GLN A 583 4.22 2.42 22.72
N ARG A 584 3.04 3.00 22.99
CA ARG A 584 1.98 3.17 21.99
C ARG A 584 2.46 4.16 20.92
N LEU A 585 2.29 3.81 19.65
CA LEU A 585 2.80 4.61 18.54
C LEU A 585 1.71 5.17 17.64
N ASP A 586 1.82 6.47 17.36
CA ASP A 586 1.25 7.06 16.15
C ASP A 586 2.30 7.02 15.03
N LEU A 587 2.17 6.04 14.13
CA LEU A 587 3.10 5.89 13.01
C LEU A 587 3.10 7.10 12.08
N GLN A 588 1.96 7.80 11.93
CA GLN A 588 1.90 8.98 11.09
C GLN A 588 2.75 10.10 11.69
N GLU A 589 2.63 10.33 13.00
CA GLU A 589 3.42 11.34 13.71
C GLU A 589 4.92 11.00 13.68
N VAL A 590 5.27 9.74 13.98
CA VAL A 590 6.65 9.26 14.04
C VAL A 590 7.35 9.37 12.69
N LEU A 591 6.68 8.97 11.59
CA LEU A 591 7.24 9.09 10.25
C LEU A 591 7.33 10.55 9.79
N SER A 592 6.40 11.41 10.23
CA SER A 592 6.44 12.86 9.97
C SER A 592 7.63 13.58 10.60
N LYS A 593 8.17 13.03 11.70
CA LYS A 593 9.42 13.48 12.36
C LYS A 593 10.66 12.73 11.86
N GLY A 594 10.46 11.63 11.15
CA GLY A 594 11.51 10.72 10.72
C GLY A 594 12.40 11.27 9.60
N GLU A 595 13.47 10.54 9.32
CA GLU A 595 14.43 10.89 8.27
C GLU A 595 14.25 9.99 7.04
N ARG A 596 14.14 10.62 5.87
CA ARG A 596 14.02 9.92 4.59
C ARG A 596 15.38 9.38 4.16
N ILE A 597 15.43 8.08 3.85
CA ILE A 597 16.57 7.46 3.19
C ILE A 597 16.26 7.15 1.72
N PRO A 598 17.30 6.94 0.88
CA PRO A 598 17.10 6.58 -0.51
C PRO A 598 16.34 5.26 -0.71
N PRO A 599 15.43 5.18 -1.71
CA PRO A 599 14.68 3.97 -1.98
C PRO A 599 15.51 2.86 -2.63
N LEU A 600 14.97 1.64 -2.59
CA LEU A 600 15.50 0.51 -3.35
C LEU A 600 15.17 0.65 -4.86
N PRO A 601 15.70 -0.21 -5.74
CA PRO A 601 15.24 -0.29 -7.14
C PRO A 601 13.72 -0.54 -7.21
N PRO A 602 12.98 0.05 -8.17
CA PRO A 602 11.52 0.24 -8.13
C PRO A 602 10.71 -1.02 -7.79
N VAL A 603 10.94 -2.11 -8.52
CA VAL A 603 10.20 -3.36 -8.33
C VAL A 603 10.51 -3.98 -6.97
N SER A 604 11.78 -3.94 -6.57
CA SER A 604 12.26 -4.43 -5.27
C SER A 604 11.83 -3.52 -4.11
N ASN A 605 11.65 -2.23 -4.39
CA ASN A 605 11.16 -1.23 -3.45
C ASN A 605 9.67 -1.40 -3.16
N PHE A 606 8.88 -1.85 -4.14
CA PHE A 606 7.49 -2.22 -3.92
C PHE A 606 7.37 -3.54 -3.13
N ALA A 607 7.87 -4.63 -3.70
CA ALA A 607 7.85 -5.95 -3.06
C ALA A 607 9.22 -6.60 -3.21
N TYR A 608 9.95 -6.68 -2.10
CA TYR A 608 11.25 -7.35 -2.06
C TYR A 608 11.03 -8.86 -2.00
N LEU A 609 11.35 -9.56 -3.09
CA LEU A 609 11.09 -11.00 -3.27
C LEU A 609 12.33 -11.87 -3.06
N THR A 610 13.36 -11.34 -2.40
CA THR A 610 14.56 -12.15 -2.11
C THR A 610 14.22 -13.09 -0.95
N ARG A 611 15.13 -13.98 -0.58
CA ARG A 611 15.02 -14.71 0.69
C ARG A 611 16.33 -14.54 1.44
N SER A 612 16.46 -13.42 2.13
CA SER A 612 17.59 -13.14 3.02
C SER A 612 17.13 -12.88 4.45
N TYR A 613 17.95 -13.32 5.40
CA TYR A 613 17.79 -12.99 6.81
C TYR A 613 18.51 -11.68 7.19
N SER A 614 19.27 -11.10 6.26
CA SER A 614 20.03 -9.87 6.46
C SER A 614 19.18 -8.63 6.18
N ASN A 615 19.35 -7.59 6.99
CA ASN A 615 18.82 -6.26 6.68
C ASN A 615 19.49 -5.69 5.42
N VAL A 616 18.74 -5.54 4.33
CA VAL A 616 19.23 -5.01 3.03
C VAL A 616 19.69 -3.56 3.14
N PHE A 617 19.17 -2.83 4.12
CA PHE A 617 19.54 -1.45 4.39
C PHE A 617 20.78 -1.33 5.30
N ALA A 618 21.24 -2.42 5.93
CA ALA A 618 22.37 -2.38 6.86
C ALA A 618 23.68 -1.88 6.22
N ASN A 619 23.92 -2.17 4.94
CA ASN A 619 25.16 -1.79 4.27
C ASN A 619 25.22 -0.29 3.89
N GLY A 620 24.08 0.42 3.95
CA GLY A 620 23.99 1.86 3.65
C GLY A 620 23.89 2.74 4.88
N LEU A 621 23.67 2.16 6.07
CA LEU A 621 23.56 2.84 7.35
C LEU A 621 24.94 2.97 7.99
N THR A 622 25.87 3.67 7.33
CA THR A 622 27.13 4.06 8.01
C THR A 622 26.79 5.09 9.07
N SER A 623 27.02 4.73 10.33
CA SER A 623 26.91 5.61 11.49
C SER A 623 27.62 6.95 11.23
N PRO A 624 27.08 8.12 11.63
CA PRO A 624 27.70 9.44 11.38
C PRO A 624 29.07 9.67 12.04
N ARG A 625 29.71 8.65 12.62
CA ARG A 625 30.87 8.79 13.51
C ARG A 625 32.25 8.74 12.83
N GLN A 626 32.36 8.82 11.50
CA GLN A 626 33.67 8.73 10.82
C GLN A 626 34.03 9.88 9.85
N ASN A 627 33.47 11.09 10.02
CA ASN A 627 33.92 12.27 9.26
C ASN A 627 34.61 13.34 10.11
N HIS A 628 35.30 12.95 11.18
CA HIS A 628 36.28 13.82 11.85
C HIS A 628 37.56 13.04 12.14
N GLN A 629 38.34 12.77 11.09
CA GLN A 629 39.80 12.72 11.11
C GLN A 629 40.29 12.64 9.67
N GLY A 630 40.87 13.75 9.21
CA GLY A 630 41.37 13.98 7.85
C GLY A 630 41.58 15.46 7.63
#